data_AF-A0A3R7C9K3-F1
#
_entry.id   AF-A0A3R7C9K3-F1
#
_cell.length_a   1.000
_cell.length_b   1.000
_cell.length_c   1.000
_cell.angle_alpha   90.00
_cell.angle_beta   90.00
_cell.angle_gamma   90.00
#
_symmetry.space_group_name_H-M   'P 1'
#
loop_
_entity.id
_entity.type
_entity.pdbx_description
1 polymer ?
#
loop_
_entity_poly.entity_id
_entity_poly.type
_entity_poly.pdbx_seq_one_letter_code
_entity_poly.pdbx_strand_id
1 'polypeptide(L)'
;MDKQDTSNMTVYADLLTVLKNKGFTDAEIAEIFMKFTAQVELEVTEEMMERLTPEQQSALKNLPSDATGEDVVEKLGLDGDEINEIRAKKVAELIEKMIPYLNKEDLVS
;
A
#
# COMPACT_ATOMS: atom_id res chain seq x y z
N MET A 1 -0.90 -12.38 -18.41
CA MET A 1 -1.51 -11.24 -17.69
C MET A 1 -2.53 -11.85 -16.76
N ASP A 2 -2.16 -11.93 -15.48
CA ASP A 2 -3.02 -12.49 -14.46
C ASP A 2 -4.24 -11.59 -14.23
N LYS A 3 -5.40 -12.21 -13.98
CA LYS A 3 -6.67 -11.49 -13.80
C LYS A 3 -6.62 -10.45 -12.66
N GLN A 4 -5.73 -10.65 -11.69
CA GLN A 4 -5.51 -9.79 -10.53
C GLN A 4 -4.81 -8.46 -10.87
N ASP A 5 -3.91 -8.44 -11.86
CA ASP A 5 -3.28 -7.21 -12.36
C ASP A 5 -4.32 -6.29 -13.01
N THR A 6 -5.23 -6.87 -13.79
CA THR A 6 -6.32 -6.13 -14.44
C THR A 6 -7.32 -5.54 -13.43
N SER A 7 -7.61 -6.23 -12.32
CA SER A 7 -8.55 -5.69 -11.33
C SER A 7 -7.95 -4.50 -10.57
N ASN A 8 -6.68 -4.58 -10.19
CA ASN A 8 -6.03 -3.50 -9.42
C ASN A 8 -5.85 -2.23 -10.27
N MET A 9 -5.50 -2.36 -11.55
CA MET A 9 -5.44 -1.21 -12.47
C MET A 9 -6.81 -0.57 -12.73
N THR A 10 -7.88 -1.38 -12.79
CA THR A 10 -9.24 -0.86 -12.98
C THR A 10 -9.70 -0.04 -11.77
N VAL A 11 -9.46 -0.55 -10.56
CA VAL A 11 -9.77 0.17 -9.31
C VAL A 11 -8.98 1.48 -9.20
N TYR A 12 -7.71 1.49 -9.62
CA TYR A 12 -6.88 2.70 -9.62
C TYR A 12 -7.39 3.75 -10.62
N ALA A 13 -7.76 3.32 -11.82
CA ALA A 13 -8.31 4.20 -12.86
C ALA A 13 -9.68 4.78 -12.47
N ASP A 14 -10.53 3.98 -11.83
CA ASP A 14 -11.83 4.40 -11.32
C ASP A 14 -11.66 5.43 -10.19
N LEU A 15 -10.73 5.19 -9.26
CA LEU A 15 -10.42 6.11 -8.17
C LEU A 15 -9.92 7.47 -8.69
N LEU A 16 -8.99 7.46 -9.65
CA LEU A 16 -8.50 8.67 -10.31
C LEU A 16 -9.64 9.45 -10.98
N THR A 17 -10.53 8.75 -11.68
CA THR A 17 -11.67 9.35 -12.36
C THR A 17 -12.64 10.00 -11.37
N VAL A 18 -12.93 9.32 -10.25
CA VAL A 18 -13.80 9.84 -9.18
C VAL A 18 -13.21 11.10 -8.55
N LEU A 19 -11.90 11.10 -8.24
CA LEU A 19 -11.22 12.27 -7.65
C LEU A 19 -11.25 13.47 -8.60
N LYS A 20 -10.97 13.25 -9.90
CA LYS A 20 -11.04 14.31 -10.91
C LYS A 20 -12.45 14.88 -11.08
N ASN A 21 -13.47 14.01 -11.10
CA ASN A 21 -14.87 14.43 -11.19
C ASN A 21 -15.33 15.25 -9.97
N LYS A 22 -14.63 15.12 -8.84
CA LYS A 22 -14.88 15.89 -7.62
C LYS A 22 -14.11 17.22 -7.56
N GLY A 23 -13.34 17.54 -8.60
CA GLY A 23 -12.61 18.80 -8.69
C GLY A 23 -11.26 18.80 -8.00
N PHE A 24 -10.75 17.64 -7.56
CA PHE A 24 -9.37 17.55 -7.08
C PHE A 24 -8.41 17.80 -8.24
N THR A 25 -7.39 18.62 -7.97
CA THR A 25 -6.28 18.86 -8.89
C THR A 25 -5.34 17.66 -8.96
N ASP A 26 -4.56 17.55 -10.03
CA ASP A 26 -3.55 16.48 -10.14
C ASP A 26 -2.53 16.52 -8.98
N ALA A 27 -2.25 17.71 -8.41
CA ALA A 27 -1.36 17.88 -7.26
C ALA A 27 -1.97 17.31 -5.96
N GLU A 28 -3.24 17.59 -5.68
CA GLU A 28 -3.94 17.06 -4.50
C GLU A 28 -4.11 15.55 -4.61
N ILE A 29 -4.43 15.06 -5.81
CA ILE A 29 -4.50 13.63 -6.11
C ILE A 29 -3.15 12.97 -5.83
N ALA A 30 -2.05 13.54 -6.32
CA ALA A 30 -0.71 13.03 -6.05
C ALA A 30 -0.38 13.02 -4.55
N GLU A 31 -0.78 14.05 -3.79
CA GLU A 31 -0.58 14.09 -2.34
C GLU A 31 -1.36 12.99 -1.61
N ILE A 32 -2.60 12.73 -2.03
CA ILE A 32 -3.42 11.62 -1.51
C ILE A 32 -2.73 10.28 -1.77
N PHE A 33 -2.26 10.04 -2.99
CA PHE A 33 -1.57 8.79 -3.34
C PHE A 33 -0.23 8.63 -2.62
N MET A 34 0.54 9.70 -2.41
CA MET A 34 1.76 9.65 -1.61
C MET A 34 1.47 9.24 -0.16
N LYS A 35 0.45 9.84 0.46
CA LYS A 35 0.03 9.49 1.84
C LYS A 35 -0.43 8.03 1.91
N PHE A 36 -1.14 7.54 0.90
CA PHE A 36 -1.59 6.14 0.85
C PHE A 36 -0.44 5.17 0.70
N THR A 37 0.49 5.47 -0.20
CA THR A 37 1.67 4.63 -0.38
C THR A 37 2.45 4.54 0.92
N ALA A 38 2.66 5.67 1.62
CA ALA A 38 3.33 5.67 2.91
C ALA A 38 2.57 4.86 3.98
N GLN A 39 1.25 4.99 4.04
CA GLN A 39 0.42 4.24 4.99
C GLN A 39 0.43 2.73 4.69
N VAL A 40 0.29 2.35 3.41
CA VAL A 40 0.35 0.94 2.99
C VAL A 40 1.71 0.34 3.35
N GLU A 41 2.82 1.01 3.04
CA GLU A 41 4.14 0.46 3.36
C GLU A 41 4.36 0.32 4.87
N LEU A 42 3.80 1.22 5.69
CA LEU A 42 3.81 1.07 7.15
C LEU A 42 3.02 -0.17 7.59
N GLU A 43 1.78 -0.32 7.12
CA GLU A 43 0.91 -1.46 7.48
C GLU A 43 1.49 -2.80 6.99
N VAL A 44 2.11 -2.83 5.82
CA VAL A 44 2.84 -4.01 5.29
C VAL A 44 4.04 -4.33 6.18
N THR A 45 4.80 -3.32 6.58
CA THR A 45 5.96 -3.50 7.45
C THR A 45 5.55 -4.03 8.81
N GLU A 46 4.50 -3.48 9.42
CA GLU A 46 3.97 -3.95 10.71
C GLU A 46 3.50 -5.41 10.62
N GLU A 47 2.72 -5.76 9.60
CA GLU A 47 2.22 -7.12 9.39
C GLU A 47 3.36 -8.11 9.11
N MET A 48 4.39 -7.70 8.38
CA MET A 48 5.61 -8.50 8.20
C MET A 48 6.31 -8.73 9.54
N MET A 49 6.54 -7.68 10.33
CA MET A 49 7.23 -7.76 11.62
C MET A 49 6.56 -8.72 12.61
N GLU A 50 5.21 -8.76 12.61
CA GLU A 50 4.42 -9.69 13.42
C GLU A 50 4.58 -11.16 12.98
N ARG A 51 4.85 -11.40 11.71
CA ARG A 51 5.04 -12.75 11.13
C ARG A 51 6.48 -13.26 11.25
N LEU A 52 7.44 -12.39 11.55
CA LEU A 52 8.84 -12.78 11.66
C LEU A 52 9.11 -13.67 12.87
N THR A 53 9.94 -14.68 12.66
CA THR A 53 10.54 -15.46 13.74
C THR A 53 11.50 -14.58 14.58
N PRO A 54 11.78 -14.96 15.85
CA PRO A 54 12.77 -14.26 16.66
C PRO A 54 14.17 -14.18 16.01
N GLU A 55 14.55 -15.20 15.24
CA GLU A 55 15.82 -15.22 14.50
C GLU A 55 15.84 -14.18 13.37
N GLN A 56 14.75 -14.07 12.61
CA GLN A 56 14.58 -13.06 11.57
C GLN A 56 14.54 -11.63 12.15
N GLN A 57 13.85 -11.41 13.28
CA GLN A 57 13.87 -10.13 13.98
C GLN A 57 15.26 -9.73 14.47
N SER A 58 16.08 -10.71 14.87
CA SER A 58 17.48 -10.48 15.22
C SER A 58 18.34 -10.13 14.00
N ALA A 59 18.09 -10.77 12.86
CA ALA A 59 18.78 -10.49 11.60
C ALA A 59 18.54 -9.06 11.10
N LEU A 60 17.34 -8.50 11.30
CA LEU A 60 17.00 -7.11 10.97
C LEU A 60 17.90 -6.09 11.68
N LYS A 61 18.32 -6.35 12.92
CA LYS A 61 19.18 -5.44 13.69
C LYS A 61 20.57 -5.27 13.09
N ASN A 62 20.96 -6.19 12.21
CA ASN A 62 22.26 -6.20 11.55
C ASN A 62 22.21 -5.64 10.12
N LEU A 63 21.04 -5.18 9.66
CA LEU A 63 20.92 -4.51 8.37
C LEU A 63 21.40 -3.06 8.50
N PRO A 64 22.10 -2.55 7.48
CA PRO A 64 22.51 -1.15 7.46
C PRO A 64 21.30 -0.24 7.26
N SER A 65 21.41 1.02 7.68
CA SER A 65 20.30 1.99 7.64
C SER A 65 19.86 2.40 6.23
N ASP A 66 20.67 2.09 5.22
CA ASP A 66 20.40 2.30 3.79
C ASP A 66 19.93 1.02 3.08
N ALA A 67 19.65 -0.06 3.81
CA ALA A 67 19.10 -1.29 3.25
C ALA A 67 17.77 -1.02 2.53
N THR A 68 17.65 -1.57 1.33
CA THR A 68 16.43 -1.52 0.53
C THR A 68 15.45 -2.61 0.98
N GLY A 69 14.19 -2.50 0.53
CA GLY A 69 13.21 -3.56 0.77
C GLY A 69 13.66 -4.93 0.24
N GLU A 70 14.34 -4.97 -0.92
CA GLU A 70 14.88 -6.22 -1.48
C GLU A 70 15.96 -6.84 -0.59
N ASP A 71 16.85 -6.01 -0.02
CA ASP A 71 17.88 -6.47 0.93
C ASP A 71 17.24 -7.08 2.19
N VAL A 72 16.12 -6.51 2.66
CA VAL A 72 15.37 -7.07 3.79
C VAL A 72 14.79 -8.44 3.43
N VAL A 73 14.15 -8.56 2.27
CA VAL A 73 13.52 -9.81 1.81
C VAL A 73 14.56 -10.91 1.65
N GLU A 74 15.67 -10.62 0.97
CA GLU A 74 16.77 -11.57 0.79
C GLU A 74 17.37 -11.98 2.13
N LYS A 75 17.65 -11.01 3.03
CA LYS A 75 18.28 -11.28 4.32
C LYS A 75 17.43 -12.14 5.23
N LEU A 76 16.12 -11.96 5.16
CA LEU A 76 15.16 -12.67 6.00
C LEU A 76 14.65 -13.97 5.37
N GLY A 77 15.00 -14.24 4.10
CA GLY A 77 14.51 -15.39 3.35
C GLY A 77 12.99 -15.35 3.18
N LEU A 78 12.42 -14.14 3.02
CA LEU A 78 10.99 -13.95 2.82
C LEU A 78 10.63 -14.22 1.36
N ASP A 79 9.40 -14.65 1.14
CA ASP A 79 8.85 -14.76 -0.20
C ASP A 79 8.37 -13.38 -0.67
N GLY A 80 8.98 -12.86 -1.74
CA GLY A 80 8.61 -11.58 -2.33
C GLY A 80 7.18 -11.57 -2.85
N ASP A 81 6.65 -12.72 -3.27
CA ASP A 81 5.28 -12.84 -3.75
C ASP A 81 4.29 -12.72 -2.58
N GLU A 82 4.60 -13.31 -1.42
CA GLU A 82 3.77 -13.16 -0.20
C GLU A 82 3.69 -11.68 0.24
N ILE A 83 4.82 -10.96 0.20
CA ILE A 83 4.85 -9.54 0.54
C ILE A 83 4.02 -8.71 -0.45
N ASN A 84 4.10 -9.04 -1.74
CA ASN A 84 3.29 -8.39 -2.76
C ASN A 84 1.79 -8.67 -2.58
N GLU A 85 1.41 -9.88 -2.14
CA GLU A 85 0.02 -10.19 -1.80
C GLU A 85 -0.48 -9.37 -0.60
N ILE A 86 0.31 -9.26 0.47
CA ILE A 86 -0.02 -8.42 1.64
C ILE A 86 -0.18 -6.96 1.19
N ARG A 87 0.78 -6.43 0.42
CA ARG A 87 0.71 -5.07 -0.12
C ARG A 87 -0.55 -4.85 -0.96
N ALA A 88 -0.85 -5.75 -1.89
CA ALA A 88 -2.03 -5.64 -2.74
C ALA A 88 -3.33 -5.63 -1.91
N LYS A 89 -3.40 -6.48 -0.88
CA LYS A 89 -4.54 -6.51 0.05
C LYS A 89 -4.69 -5.20 0.83
N LYS A 90 -3.60 -4.65 1.38
CA LYS A 90 -3.62 -3.36 2.10
C LYS A 90 -4.04 -2.20 1.20
N VAL A 91 -3.54 -2.16 -0.04
CA VAL A 91 -3.97 -1.17 -1.04
C VAL A 91 -5.47 -1.27 -1.27
N ALA A 92 -6.01 -2.47 -1.48
CA ALA A 92 -7.44 -2.68 -1.69
C ALA A 92 -8.27 -2.22 -0.48
N GLU A 93 -7.90 -2.61 0.75
CA GLU A 93 -8.57 -2.19 1.98
C GLU A 93 -8.59 -0.67 2.15
N LEU A 94 -7.48 0.00 1.81
CA LEU A 94 -7.35 1.43 1.96
C LEU A 94 -8.20 2.19 0.93
N ILE A 95 -8.29 1.67 -0.30
CA ILE A 95 -9.20 2.18 -1.32
C ILE A 95 -10.67 1.95 -0.90
N GLU A 96 -11.02 0.78 -0.35
CA GLU A 96 -12.37 0.52 0.15
C GLU A 96 -12.78 1.48 1.28
N LYS A 97 -11.88 1.75 2.23
CA LYS A 97 -12.11 2.74 3.30
C LYS A 97 -12.31 4.15 2.76
N MET A 98 -11.73 4.45 1.59
CA MET A 98 -11.79 5.73 0.90
C MET A 98 -13.10 5.97 0.16
N ILE A 99 -13.68 4.93 -0.46
CA ILE A 99 -14.91 5.01 -1.25
C ILE A 99 -16.06 5.73 -0.50
N PRO A 100 -16.34 5.47 0.79
CA PRO A 100 -17.35 6.20 1.55
C PRO A 100 -17.11 7.72 1.69
N TYR A 101 -15.85 8.16 1.77
CA TYR A 101 -15.50 9.58 1.81
C TYR A 101 -15.66 10.24 0.43
N LEU A 102 -15.56 9.45 -0.64
CA LEU A 102 -15.87 9.88 -2.00
C LEU A 102 -17.38 9.88 -2.24
N ASN A 103 -18.16 8.96 -1.66
CA ASN A 103 -19.60 8.90 -1.94
C ASN A 103 -20.46 9.78 -1.03
N LYS A 104 -19.87 10.41 0.01
CA LYS A 104 -20.59 11.40 0.81
C LYS A 104 -20.67 12.76 0.11
N GLU A 105 -21.89 13.19 -0.16
CA GLU A 105 -22.26 14.58 -0.44
C GLU A 105 -22.09 15.50 0.80
N ASP A 106 -21.59 14.99 1.93
CA ASP A 106 -21.55 15.67 3.24
C ASP A 106 -20.20 16.31 3.61
N LEU A 107 -19.52 16.97 2.67
CA LEU A 107 -18.46 17.96 3.01
C LEU A 107 -18.98 19.40 2.98
N VAL A 108 -20.30 19.59 3.11
CA VAL A 108 -20.90 20.88 3.44
C VAL A 108 -21.87 20.69 4.59
N SER A 109 -21.40 21.01 5.80
CA SER A 109 -22.21 21.52 6.91
C SER A 109 -21.30 22.36 7.80
#